data_AF-A0A6G9ASY8-F1
#
_entry.id   AF-A0A6G9ASY8-F1
#
_cell.length_a   1.000
_cell.length_b   1.000
_cell.length_c   1.000
_cell.angle_alpha   90.00
_cell.angle_beta   90.00
_cell.angle_gamma   90.00
#
_symmetry.space_group_name_H-M   'P 1'
#
loop_
_entity.id
_entity.type
_entity.pdbx_description
1 polymer ?
#
loop_
_entity_poly.entity_id
_entity_poly.type
_entity_poly.pdbx_seq_one_letter_code
_entity_poly.pdbx_strand_id
1 'polypeptide(L)'
;MKTNQLRSLAVVGMSWLALGVGCQKDPPKPGPEVAHSCNDGTCCMLDARYYDYVETIANEPADLSGSSLTFKNGFPSKAVSETFKAYSLGVCDLSHAKIVGLLNTVSLNAKSWEDYPFRYRVWGKVYHDRLTQTIIASPILNVYVDRIEEVK
;
A
#
# COMPACT_ATOMS: atom_id res chain seq x y z
N MET A 1 -30.89 49.68 58.48
CA MET A 1 -29.60 49.34 57.83
C MET A 1 -29.61 47.84 57.53
N LYS A 2 -29.66 47.47 56.24
CA LYS A 2 -29.79 46.07 55.79
C LYS A 2 -28.69 45.78 54.77
N THR A 3 -27.80 44.89 55.19
CA THR A 3 -26.75 44.18 54.44
C THR A 3 -27.32 43.50 53.19
N ASN A 4 -27.16 44.06 51.99
CA ASN A 4 -27.59 43.40 50.74
C ASN A 4 -26.81 43.83 49.47
N GLN A 5 -25.56 44.31 49.60
CA GLN A 5 -24.78 44.81 48.46
C GLN A 5 -23.42 44.12 48.26
N LEU A 6 -23.27 42.87 48.73
CA LEU A 6 -21.99 42.13 48.63
C LEU A 6 -22.08 40.79 47.90
N ARG A 7 -23.17 40.52 47.17
CA ARG A 7 -23.34 39.27 46.39
C ARG A 7 -23.21 39.42 44.87
N SER A 8 -23.02 40.63 44.35
CA SER A 8 -23.05 40.89 42.89
C SER A 8 -21.68 41.02 42.22
N LEU A 9 -20.58 40.71 42.92
CA LEU A 9 -19.22 40.80 42.38
C LEU A 9 -18.44 39.48 42.41
N ALA A 10 -19.10 38.35 42.70
CA ALA A 10 -18.48 37.03 42.70
C ALA A 10 -18.90 36.14 41.51
N VAL A 11 -19.75 36.61 40.60
CA VAL A 11 -20.29 35.79 39.49
C VAL A 11 -19.62 36.06 38.14
N VAL A 12 -18.86 37.16 37.99
CA VAL A 12 -18.20 37.51 36.71
C VAL A 12 -16.77 36.94 36.60
N GLY A 13 -16.18 36.46 37.69
CA GLY A 13 -14.84 35.87 37.69
C GLY A 13 -14.77 34.37 37.36
N MET A 14 -15.90 33.65 37.38
CA MET A 14 -15.97 32.19 37.14
C MET A 14 -16.43 31.80 35.74
N SER A 15 -16.57 32.75 34.82
CA SER A 15 -16.92 32.47 33.42
C SER A 15 -15.72 32.47 32.47
N TRP A 16 -14.50 32.72 32.96
CA TRP A 16 -13.27 32.75 32.15
C TRP A 16 -12.31 31.58 32.39
N LEU A 17 -12.67 30.62 33.25
CA LEU A 17 -11.91 29.39 33.46
C LEU A 17 -12.46 28.17 32.68
N ALA A 18 -13.50 28.36 31.86
CA ALA A 18 -14.10 27.29 31.06
C ALA A 18 -13.63 27.25 29.59
N LEU A 19 -12.67 28.10 29.19
CA LEU A 19 -12.04 28.05 27.86
C LEU A 19 -10.72 27.23 27.84
N GLY A 20 -10.35 26.60 28.96
CA GLY A 20 -9.01 26.04 29.17
C GLY A 20 -8.85 24.52 29.08
N VAL A 21 -9.93 23.72 28.98
CA VAL A 21 -9.80 22.25 28.92
C VAL A 21 -10.91 21.67 28.04
N GLY A 22 -10.60 21.49 26.76
CA GLY A 22 -11.58 20.95 25.82
C GLY A 22 -11.10 20.79 24.38
N CYS A 23 -9.79 20.61 24.12
CA CYS A 23 -9.37 19.99 22.86
C CYS A 23 -9.66 18.48 22.91
N GLN A 24 -10.92 18.10 23.11
CA GLN A 24 -11.40 16.87 22.52
C GLN A 24 -11.69 17.23 21.07
N LYS A 25 -10.65 17.06 20.26
CA LYS A 25 -10.79 16.93 18.81
C LYS A 25 -11.80 15.80 18.64
N ASP A 26 -13.04 16.15 18.30
CA ASP A 26 -13.94 15.17 17.68
C ASP A 26 -13.09 14.37 16.70
N PRO A 27 -13.08 13.02 16.74
CA PRO A 27 -12.41 12.26 15.70
C PRO A 27 -12.96 12.81 14.38
N PRO A 28 -12.09 13.26 13.46
CA PRO A 28 -12.57 13.96 12.28
C PRO A 28 -13.61 13.06 11.62
N LYS A 29 -14.86 13.56 11.55
CA LYS A 29 -15.89 12.92 10.72
C LYS A 29 -15.22 12.71 9.38
N PRO A 30 -15.22 11.49 8.81
CA PRO A 30 -14.58 11.26 7.53
C PRO A 30 -15.28 12.15 6.52
N GLY A 31 -14.65 13.28 6.22
CA GLY A 31 -15.05 14.11 5.09
C GLY A 31 -14.87 13.27 3.83
N PRO A 32 -15.56 13.62 2.74
CA PRO A 32 -15.41 12.94 1.45
C PRO A 32 -14.03 13.17 0.79
N GLU A 33 -13.01 13.57 1.55
CA GLU A 33 -11.67 13.96 1.08
C GLU A 33 -10.55 13.27 1.86
N VAL A 34 -10.74 12.02 2.28
CA VAL A 34 -9.59 11.13 2.37
C VAL A 34 -9.33 10.55 0.98
N ALA A 35 -9.01 11.46 0.05
CA ALA A 35 -8.23 11.11 -1.12
C ALA A 35 -6.85 10.73 -0.57
N HIS A 36 -6.71 9.51 -0.04
CA HIS A 36 -5.42 8.90 0.17
C HIS A 36 -4.72 8.99 -1.19
N SER A 37 -3.72 9.87 -1.31
CA SER A 37 -2.93 9.94 -2.53
C SER A 37 -2.13 8.65 -2.59
N CYS A 38 -2.65 7.64 -3.27
CA CYS A 38 -2.06 6.31 -3.35
C CYS A 38 -0.82 6.28 -4.27
N ASN A 39 -0.04 7.35 -4.30
CA ASN A 39 1.08 7.55 -5.21
C ASN A 39 2.24 6.57 -4.97
N ASP A 40 2.11 5.70 -3.98
CA ASP A 40 3.10 4.74 -3.56
C ASP A 40 2.64 3.28 -3.67
N GLY A 41 1.48 3.04 -4.29
CA GLY A 41 0.94 1.69 -4.48
C GLY A 41 0.11 1.16 -3.33
N THR A 42 -0.12 1.94 -2.29
CA THR A 42 -1.00 1.55 -1.17
C THR A 42 -2.42 1.18 -1.61
N CYS A 43 -2.85 1.55 -2.81
CA CYS A 43 -4.20 1.30 -3.30
C CYS A 43 -4.21 0.83 -4.77
N CYS A 44 -3.48 -0.25 -5.05
CA CYS A 44 -3.10 -0.64 -6.41
C CYS A 44 -4.23 -0.75 -7.44
N MET A 45 -5.38 -1.30 -7.07
CA MET A 45 -6.59 -1.35 -7.91
C MET A 45 -7.80 -0.74 -7.21
N LEU A 46 -7.75 -0.62 -5.87
CA LEU A 46 -8.87 -0.32 -4.99
C LEU A 46 -8.37 0.50 -3.80
N ASP A 47 -9.23 0.79 -2.83
CA ASP A 47 -8.92 1.49 -1.58
C ASP A 47 -7.74 0.87 -0.80
N ALA A 48 -7.00 1.72 -0.08
CA ALA A 48 -5.80 1.31 0.66
C ALA A 48 -6.04 0.25 1.75
N ARG A 49 -7.27 0.13 2.25
CA ARG A 49 -7.65 -0.88 3.25
C ARG A 49 -7.54 -2.33 2.76
N TYR A 50 -7.41 -2.54 1.46
CA TYR A 50 -7.33 -3.87 0.85
C TYR A 50 -5.90 -4.36 0.62
N TYR A 51 -4.89 -3.54 0.90
CA TYR A 51 -3.49 -3.89 0.64
C TYR A 51 -2.66 -3.86 1.92
N ASP A 52 -2.02 -4.98 2.22
CA ASP A 52 -1.02 -5.05 3.29
C ASP A 52 0.38 -4.91 2.70
N TYR A 53 1.17 -4.00 3.23
CA TYR A 53 2.58 -3.90 2.87
C TYR A 53 3.32 -5.19 3.26
N VAL A 54 4.11 -5.72 2.33
CA VAL A 54 4.98 -6.88 2.54
C VAL A 54 6.42 -6.40 2.73
N GLU A 55 7.00 -5.83 1.67
CA GLU A 55 8.38 -5.35 1.70
C GLU A 55 8.67 -4.35 0.57
N THR A 56 9.81 -3.67 0.68
CA THR A 56 10.36 -2.80 -0.36
C THR A 56 11.46 -3.58 -1.04
N ILE A 57 11.40 -3.66 -2.37
CA ILE A 57 12.37 -4.39 -3.18
C ILE A 57 13.32 -3.41 -3.86
N ALA A 58 14.59 -3.79 -3.94
CA ALA A 58 15.61 -2.98 -4.56
C ALA A 58 16.51 -3.86 -5.44
N ASN A 59 16.58 -3.50 -6.73
CA ASN A 59 17.41 -4.19 -7.72
C ASN A 59 17.08 -5.68 -7.87
N GLU A 60 15.81 -6.03 -7.68
CA GLU A 60 15.38 -7.42 -7.69
C GLU A 60 15.31 -7.94 -9.14
N PRO A 61 15.98 -9.07 -9.47
CA PRO A 61 15.90 -9.67 -10.79
C PRO A 61 14.50 -10.22 -11.09
N ALA A 62 13.95 -9.84 -12.24
CA ALA A 62 12.62 -10.23 -12.69
C ALA A 62 12.53 -10.41 -14.21
N ASP A 63 11.52 -11.15 -14.65
CA ASP A 63 11.06 -11.20 -16.04
C ASP A 63 9.62 -10.71 -16.16
N LEU A 64 9.28 -10.14 -17.32
CA LEU A 64 7.94 -9.63 -17.60
C LEU A 64 7.11 -10.68 -18.34
N SER A 65 5.86 -10.86 -17.89
CA SER A 65 4.84 -11.67 -18.55
C SER A 65 3.49 -10.96 -18.50
N GLY A 66 3.12 -10.30 -19.59
CA GLY A 66 1.91 -9.49 -19.68
C GLY A 66 1.94 -8.36 -18.67
N SER A 67 0.99 -8.37 -17.74
CA SER A 67 0.88 -7.40 -16.63
C SER A 67 1.47 -7.92 -15.31
N SER A 68 2.30 -8.96 -15.35
CA SER A 68 2.90 -9.56 -14.16
C SER A 68 4.42 -9.63 -14.26
N LEU A 69 5.08 -9.51 -13.11
CA LEU A 69 6.53 -9.68 -12.98
C LEU A 69 6.82 -10.99 -12.25
N THR A 70 7.71 -11.79 -12.83
CA THR A 70 8.20 -13.05 -12.29
C THR A 70 9.59 -12.82 -11.70
N PHE A 71 9.71 -12.86 -10.38
CA PHE A 71 10.90 -12.49 -9.63
C PHE A 71 11.74 -13.70 -9.26
N LYS A 72 13.06 -13.61 -9.40
CA LYS A 72 13.97 -14.71 -9.06
C LYS A 72 13.82 -15.17 -7.62
N ASN A 73 13.73 -14.22 -6.69
CA ASN A 73 13.43 -14.50 -5.29
C ASN A 73 11.92 -14.34 -5.05
N GLY A 74 11.32 -15.38 -4.47
CA GLY A 74 9.90 -15.37 -4.12
C GLY A 74 9.63 -14.62 -2.82
N PHE A 75 8.47 -14.01 -2.73
CA PHE A 75 8.01 -13.18 -1.61
C PHE A 75 7.04 -13.94 -0.72
N PRO A 76 7.07 -13.74 0.60
CA PRO A 76 6.17 -14.42 1.52
C PRO A 76 4.71 -14.04 1.23
N SER A 77 3.84 -15.04 1.10
CA SER A 77 2.41 -14.82 0.86
C SER A 77 1.56 -15.58 1.88
N LYS A 78 0.92 -14.81 2.77
CA LYS A 78 0.12 -15.34 3.89
C LYS A 78 -1.24 -15.92 3.46
N ALA A 79 -1.69 -15.71 2.23
CA ALA A 79 -2.99 -16.25 1.80
C ALA A 79 -2.97 -17.78 1.61
N VAL A 80 -1.81 -18.39 1.34
CA VAL A 80 -1.71 -19.84 1.09
C VAL A 80 -1.14 -20.57 2.30
N SER A 81 0.04 -20.18 2.76
CA SER A 81 0.67 -20.69 3.98
C SER A 81 1.80 -19.77 4.44
N GLU A 82 2.24 -19.91 5.70
CA GLU A 82 3.40 -19.15 6.21
C GLU A 82 4.72 -19.49 5.48
N THR A 83 4.78 -20.65 4.81
CA THR A 83 5.96 -21.12 4.08
C THR A 83 5.88 -20.87 2.57
N PHE A 84 4.71 -20.50 2.06
CA PHE A 84 4.50 -20.29 0.63
C PHE A 84 5.16 -18.99 0.16
N LYS A 85 5.89 -19.09 -0.95
CA LYS A 85 6.50 -17.95 -1.63
C LYS A 85 5.86 -17.75 -2.99
N ALA A 86 5.35 -16.55 -3.22
CA ALA A 86 4.86 -16.12 -4.53
C ALA A 86 6.02 -15.53 -5.33
N TYR A 87 6.22 -16.05 -6.54
CA TYR A 87 7.27 -15.56 -7.45
C TYR A 87 6.70 -14.69 -8.57
N SER A 88 5.42 -14.85 -8.90
CA SER A 88 4.73 -14.04 -9.90
C SER A 88 3.79 -13.06 -9.19
N LEU A 89 4.03 -11.77 -9.40
CA LEU A 89 3.30 -10.67 -8.79
C LEU A 89 2.61 -9.86 -9.89
N GLY A 90 1.37 -9.46 -9.65
CA GLY A 90 0.66 -8.53 -10.52
C GLY A 90 1.27 -7.14 -10.45
N VAL A 91 1.44 -6.46 -11.58
CA VAL A 91 1.89 -5.08 -11.58
C VAL A 91 0.70 -4.17 -11.25
N CYS A 92 0.91 -3.34 -10.23
CA CYS A 92 -0.03 -2.33 -9.77
C CYS A 92 -0.40 -1.37 -10.90
N ASP A 93 -1.70 -1.10 -11.13
CA ASP A 93 -2.19 -0.23 -12.22
C ASP A 93 -1.56 1.16 -12.17
N LEU A 94 -1.35 1.69 -10.96
CA LEU A 94 -0.71 2.99 -10.72
C LEU A 94 0.74 3.05 -11.23
N SER A 95 1.39 1.91 -11.42
CA SER A 95 2.75 1.80 -11.96
C SER A 95 2.82 1.08 -13.31
N HIS A 96 1.68 0.67 -13.88
CA HIS A 96 1.63 -0.14 -15.11
C HIS A 96 2.30 0.56 -16.28
N ALA A 97 2.19 1.89 -16.39
CA ALA A 97 2.84 2.68 -17.43
C ALA A 97 4.37 2.48 -17.50
N LYS A 98 5.01 2.04 -16.41
CA LYS A 98 6.47 1.81 -16.35
C LYS A 98 6.90 0.52 -17.04
N ILE A 99 5.98 -0.41 -17.26
CA ILE A 99 6.26 -1.67 -17.97
C ILE A 99 5.75 -1.66 -19.42
N VAL A 100 4.99 -0.64 -19.81
CA VAL A 100 4.47 -0.51 -21.17
C VAL A 100 5.62 -0.35 -22.16
N GLY A 101 5.63 -1.18 -23.20
CA GLY A 101 6.65 -1.19 -24.24
C GLY A 101 7.89 -2.02 -23.91
N LEU A 102 8.00 -2.55 -22.69
CA LEU A 102 9.00 -3.57 -22.38
C LEU A 102 8.66 -4.89 -23.07
N LEU A 103 9.69 -5.66 -23.40
CA LEU A 103 9.51 -6.98 -24.00
C LEU A 103 9.01 -7.97 -22.96
N ASN A 104 8.10 -8.85 -23.35
CA ASN A 104 7.80 -10.04 -22.55
C ASN A 104 9.00 -10.98 -22.62
N THR A 105 9.55 -11.34 -21.47
CA THR A 105 10.81 -12.10 -21.37
C THR A 105 10.66 -13.44 -20.67
N VAL A 106 9.50 -13.74 -20.09
CA VAL A 106 9.20 -15.09 -19.60
C VAL A 106 9.24 -16.07 -20.77
N SER A 107 10.17 -17.02 -20.68
CA SER A 107 10.35 -18.05 -21.70
C SER A 107 9.27 -19.11 -21.56
N LEU A 108 8.39 -19.21 -22.56
CA LEU A 108 7.43 -20.33 -22.66
C LEU A 108 8.12 -21.70 -22.81
N ASN A 109 9.42 -21.70 -23.13
CA ASN A 109 10.25 -22.90 -23.26
C ASN A 109 11.09 -23.19 -22.01
N ALA A 110 10.99 -22.37 -20.95
CA ALA A 110 11.68 -22.64 -19.68
C ALA A 110 11.16 -23.96 -19.11
N LYS A 111 12.06 -24.91 -18.87
CA LYS A 111 11.75 -26.21 -18.28
C LYS A 111 11.92 -26.16 -16.77
N SER A 112 12.75 -25.26 -16.28
CA SER A 112 12.94 -25.00 -14.86
C SER A 112 13.11 -23.51 -14.56
N TRP A 113 13.19 -23.17 -13.27
CA TRP A 113 13.34 -21.78 -12.81
C TRP A 113 14.68 -21.16 -13.22
N GLU A 114 15.70 -22.00 -13.34
CA GLU A 114 17.06 -21.64 -13.73
C GLU A 114 17.15 -21.21 -15.20
N ASP A 115 16.17 -21.57 -16.03
CA ASP A 115 16.12 -21.21 -17.44
C ASP A 115 15.59 -19.78 -17.69
N TYR A 116 15.06 -19.12 -16.64
CA TYR A 116 14.54 -17.76 -16.76
C TYR A 116 15.69 -16.75 -16.90
N PRO A 117 15.66 -15.87 -17.92
CA PRO A 117 16.73 -14.91 -18.14
C PRO A 117 16.80 -13.79 -17.10
N PHE A 118 15.70 -13.49 -16.39
CA PHE A 118 15.57 -12.39 -15.44
C PHE A 118 16.14 -11.07 -15.98
N ARG A 119 15.62 -10.64 -17.14
CA ARG A 119 16.16 -9.53 -17.93
C ARG A 119 15.97 -8.16 -17.29
N TYR A 120 15.17 -8.04 -16.24
CA TYR A 120 14.87 -6.76 -15.61
C TYR A 120 15.38 -6.68 -14.18
N ARG A 121 15.77 -5.48 -13.77
CA ARG A 121 15.97 -5.08 -12.37
C ARG A 121 14.83 -4.18 -11.94
N VAL A 122 14.20 -4.52 -10.83
CA VAL A 122 12.99 -3.85 -10.34
C VAL A 122 13.25 -3.25 -8.97
N TRP A 123 12.76 -2.02 -8.80
CA TRP A 123 12.64 -1.34 -7.51
C TRP A 123 11.17 -1.03 -7.29
N GLY A 124 10.70 -1.17 -6.05
CA GLY A 124 9.29 -0.99 -5.77
C GLY A 124 8.87 -1.47 -4.41
N LYS A 125 7.57 -1.64 -4.25
CA LYS A 125 6.94 -2.13 -3.02
C LYS A 125 6.00 -3.27 -3.33
N VAL A 126 6.07 -4.32 -2.51
CA VAL A 126 5.23 -5.50 -2.60
C VAL A 126 4.09 -5.37 -1.60
N TYR A 127 2.89 -5.65 -2.07
CA TYR A 127 1.66 -5.60 -1.31
C TYR A 127 0.90 -6.91 -1.43
N HIS A 128 0.29 -7.35 -0.34
CA HIS A 128 -0.65 -8.44 -0.32
C HIS A 128 -2.06 -7.90 -0.52
N ASP A 129 -2.78 -8.42 -1.52
CA ASP A 129 -4.18 -8.08 -1.75
C ASP A 129 -5.08 -8.98 -0.87
N ARG A 130 -5.88 -8.33 -0.01
CA ARG A 130 -6.80 -9.01 0.91
C ARG A 130 -8.08 -9.51 0.23
N LEU A 131 -8.44 -8.99 -0.94
CA LEU A 131 -9.70 -9.32 -1.62
C LEU A 131 -9.59 -10.52 -2.54
N THR A 132 -8.45 -10.70 -3.19
CA THR A 132 -8.22 -11.79 -4.15
C THR A 132 -7.92 -13.15 -3.50
N GLN A 133 -8.02 -13.27 -2.18
CA GLN A 133 -7.81 -14.52 -1.43
C GLN A 133 -8.76 -15.67 -1.82
N THR A 134 -9.73 -15.46 -2.71
CA THR A 134 -10.85 -16.39 -2.93
C THR A 134 -10.91 -17.07 -4.30
N ILE A 135 -10.03 -16.74 -5.26
CA ILE A 135 -10.09 -17.33 -6.62
C ILE A 135 -8.69 -17.79 -7.05
N ILE A 136 -8.57 -19.10 -7.29
CA ILE A 136 -7.35 -19.93 -7.47
C ILE A 136 -6.34 -19.43 -8.54
N ALA A 137 -6.64 -18.34 -9.27
CA ALA A 137 -5.86 -17.89 -10.43
C ALA A 137 -5.30 -16.46 -10.35
N SER A 138 -5.61 -15.66 -9.32
CA SER A 138 -5.10 -14.28 -9.23
C SER A 138 -3.82 -14.22 -8.40
N PRO A 139 -2.78 -13.46 -8.81
CA PRO A 139 -1.63 -13.24 -7.96
C PRO A 139 -2.07 -12.56 -6.67
N ILE A 140 -1.82 -13.24 -5.56
CA ILE A 140 -2.13 -12.77 -4.20
C ILE A 140 -1.32 -11.52 -3.84
N LEU A 141 -0.16 -11.39 -4.47
CA LEU A 141 0.76 -10.28 -4.26
C LEU A 141 0.79 -9.38 -5.50
N ASN A 142 0.82 -8.08 -5.25
CA ASN A 142 0.99 -7.05 -6.25
C ASN A 142 2.29 -6.28 -5.99
N VAL A 143 2.89 -5.74 -7.05
CA VAL A 143 4.07 -4.89 -6.96
C VAL A 143 3.76 -3.52 -7.54
N TYR A 144 3.98 -2.48 -6.74
CA TYR A 144 4.11 -1.11 -7.24
C TYR A 144 5.54 -0.89 -7.69
N VAL A 145 5.73 -0.70 -8.99
CA VAL A 145 7.05 -0.50 -9.58
C VAL A 145 7.43 0.96 -9.41
N ASP A 146 8.52 1.24 -8.71
CA ASP A 146 9.14 2.57 -8.66
C ASP A 146 9.99 2.80 -9.91
N ARG A 147 10.78 1.79 -10.27
CA ARG A 147 11.72 1.81 -11.39
C ARG A 147 11.91 0.40 -11.93
N ILE A 148 12.09 0.29 -13.24
CA ILE A 148 12.47 -0.96 -13.91
C ILE A 148 13.54 -0.66 -14.96
N GLU A 149 14.58 -1.48 -15.01
CA GLU A 149 15.71 -1.34 -15.93
C GLU A 149 16.03 -2.68 -16.59
N GLU A 150 16.33 -2.68 -17.89
CA GLU A 150 16.80 -3.88 -18.60
C GLU A 150 18.29 -4.12 -18.32
N VAL A 151 18.62 -5.37 -18.00
CA VAL A 151 20.00 -5.85 -17.83
C VAL A 151 20.58 -6.11 -19.22
N LYS A 152 21.66 -5.40 -19.54
CA LYS A 152 22.44 -5.58 -20.78
C LYS A 152 23.43 -6.72 -20.67
#